data_AF-A0A9P0A4Y1-F1
#
_entry.id   AF-A0A9P0A4Y1-F1
#
_cell.length_a   1.000
_cell.length_b   1.000
_cell.length_c   1.000
_cell.angle_alpha   90.00
_cell.angle_beta   90.00
_cell.angle_gamma   90.00
#
_symmetry.space_group_name_H-M   'P 1'
#
loop_
_entity.id
_entity.type
_entity.pdbx_description
1 polymer ?
#
loop_
_entity_poly.entity_id
_entity_poly.type
_entity_poly.pdbx_seq_one_letter_code
_entity_poly.pdbx_strand_id
1 'polypeptide(L)'
;MSQKTLIIVLASASLVAIVRANSGERPSTGDENWDKPREEFDELVKTGAYVDKTPLLKWFISQRRHLVLLAPPKLGRTTNQRMIKRFFEKEVLPLDANFKPTKKKPETWGETVFRLKDLAVCGDREFCDDHFRKYPVIYLDFSDLNTTTERAFFNSIRHLTTYMWMDHDFLRNSVELSEEEYDLFLKYRFPSGMEEMPDDFVVSGGRLLPLWLWKHYNKTSIVLIDNFDSPAECLINATQTERKEKLKLLRPLQDFVVKLIIGNDHVHHSLLIGQRRIDDSLTKEMTSLVYQPLLESAELRPFYGFSETQVKDVVEKFNCTDHMTNIMASLTKHKTPGGQTVYSAFSMHDWCEAEKEKLKNQKTRRKRDIVNLQCDDGVSSLTRSNQAPSTVRPSRRWCAPGATLTNPC
;
A
#
# COMPACT_ATOMS: atom_id res chain seq x y z
N MET A 1 -37.16 -2.62 -12.78
CA MET A 1 -36.32 -2.90 -11.59
C MET A 1 -37.25 -3.21 -10.42
N SER A 2 -37.12 -4.39 -9.82
CA SER A 2 -38.00 -4.86 -8.73
C SER A 2 -37.49 -4.37 -7.37
N GLN A 3 -38.41 -4.07 -6.43
CA GLN A 3 -38.09 -3.73 -5.03
C GLN A 3 -37.15 -4.73 -4.34
N LYS A 4 -37.06 -5.98 -4.83
CA LYS A 4 -36.12 -7.01 -4.36
C LYS A 4 -34.65 -6.66 -4.63
N THR A 5 -34.34 -5.89 -5.68
CA THR A 5 -32.96 -5.49 -6.01
C THR A 5 -32.45 -4.36 -5.11
N LEU A 6 -33.33 -3.54 -4.54
CA LEU A 6 -32.96 -2.41 -3.68
C LEU A 6 -32.57 -2.85 -2.26
N ILE A 7 -33.13 -3.96 -1.77
CA ILE A 7 -32.86 -4.51 -0.42
C ILE A 7 -31.49 -5.22 -0.37
N ILE A 8 -31.06 -5.85 -1.47
CA ILE A 8 -29.76 -6.55 -1.55
C ILE A 8 -28.58 -5.55 -1.60
N VAL A 9 -28.77 -4.38 -2.21
CA VAL A 9 -27.72 -3.34 -2.31
C VAL A 9 -27.53 -2.57 -0.99
N LEU A 10 -28.56 -2.45 -0.15
CA LEU A 10 -28.44 -1.81 1.16
C LEU A 10 -27.86 -2.76 2.23
N ALA A 11 -28.07 -4.08 2.10
CA ALA A 11 -27.49 -5.06 3.03
C ALA A 11 -25.96 -5.21 2.89
N SER A 12 -25.40 -5.00 1.69
CA SER A 12 -23.96 -5.19 1.41
C SER A 12 -23.06 -4.08 1.98
N ALA A 13 -23.56 -2.84 2.07
CA ALA A 13 -22.82 -1.73 2.68
C ALA A 13 -22.84 -1.78 4.22
N SER A 14 -23.94 -2.26 4.81
CA SER A 14 -24.08 -2.37 6.26
C SER A 14 -23.30 -3.55 6.85
N LEU A 15 -23.19 -4.69 6.15
CA LEU A 15 -22.43 -5.85 6.66
C LEU A 15 -20.92 -5.60 6.75
N VAL A 16 -20.32 -4.85 5.80
CA VAL A 16 -18.89 -4.50 5.82
C VAL A 16 -18.55 -3.56 6.99
N ALA A 17 -19.49 -2.69 7.38
CA ALA A 17 -19.32 -1.81 8.55
C ALA A 17 -19.59 -2.54 9.88
N ILE A 18 -20.54 -3.47 9.91
CA ILE A 18 -20.92 -4.22 11.13
C ILE A 18 -19.87 -5.27 11.52
N VAL A 19 -19.24 -5.94 10.55
CA VAL A 19 -18.13 -6.88 10.83
C VAL A 19 -16.91 -6.16 11.39
N ARG A 20 -16.69 -4.88 11.04
CA ARG A 20 -15.63 -4.03 11.63
C ARG A 20 -15.98 -3.48 13.02
N ALA A 21 -17.25 -3.43 13.40
CA ALA A 21 -17.69 -2.85 14.68
C ALA A 21 -17.92 -3.89 15.78
N ASN A 22 -18.13 -5.17 15.44
CA ASN A 22 -18.60 -6.19 16.38
C ASN A 22 -17.51 -7.06 17.05
N SER A 23 -16.22 -6.88 16.74
CA SER A 23 -15.14 -7.47 17.55
C SER A 23 -14.85 -6.56 18.75
N GLY A 24 -15.76 -6.55 19.72
CA GLY A 24 -15.75 -5.72 20.91
C GLY A 24 -14.72 -6.11 21.97
N GLU A 25 -13.47 -6.33 21.59
CA GLU A 25 -12.34 -6.46 22.53
C GLU A 25 -11.21 -5.52 22.08
N ARG A 26 -11.06 -4.40 22.79
CA ARG A 26 -9.83 -3.60 22.75
C ARG A 26 -8.78 -4.33 23.59
N PRO A 27 -7.59 -4.68 23.06
CA PRO A 27 -6.46 -5.00 23.92
C PRO A 27 -6.08 -3.71 24.66
N SER A 28 -6.25 -3.72 25.97
CA SER A 28 -5.70 -2.69 26.85
C SER A 28 -4.19 -2.86 26.97
N THR A 29 -3.49 -1.73 26.86
CA THR A 29 -2.09 -1.41 27.20
C THR A 29 -0.98 -1.75 26.21
N GLY A 30 -0.47 -0.68 25.58
CA GLY A 30 0.89 -0.56 25.05
C GLY A 30 0.99 -0.43 23.51
N ASP A 31 1.42 0.75 23.04
CA ASP A 31 1.80 1.11 21.67
C ASP A 31 0.68 1.52 20.67
N GLU A 32 0.15 2.73 20.88
CA GLU A 32 -0.71 3.49 19.95
C GLU A 32 0.06 4.03 18.71
N ASN A 33 0.73 3.17 17.93
CA ASN A 33 1.43 3.64 16.71
C ASN A 33 1.33 2.74 15.48
N TRP A 34 0.39 1.79 15.43
CA TRP A 34 0.24 0.85 14.32
C TRP A 34 -0.74 1.27 13.21
N ASP A 35 -1.46 2.39 13.39
CA ASP A 35 -2.52 2.86 12.49
C ASP A 35 -2.14 4.10 11.66
N LYS A 36 -0.85 4.32 11.38
CA LYS A 36 -0.52 5.21 10.25
C LYS A 36 -0.89 4.48 8.96
N PRO A 37 -1.69 5.09 8.04
CA PRO A 37 -1.95 4.48 6.74
C PRO A 37 -0.59 4.19 6.09
N ARG A 38 -0.30 2.89 5.88
CA ARG A 38 0.93 2.45 5.20
C ARG A 38 1.00 3.21 3.88
N GLU A 39 1.90 4.18 3.76
CA GLU A 39 1.96 5.07 2.60
C GLU A 39 1.91 4.24 1.32
N GLU A 40 0.92 4.53 0.48
CA GLU A 40 0.82 3.88 -0.81
C GLU A 40 2.07 4.25 -1.61
N PHE A 41 2.58 3.33 -2.43
CA PHE A 41 3.69 3.60 -3.35
C PHE A 41 3.51 4.93 -4.11
N ASP A 42 2.26 5.24 -4.45
CA ASP A 42 1.82 6.47 -5.13
C ASP A 42 2.11 7.76 -4.34
N GLU A 43 2.17 7.70 -3.02
CA GLU A 43 2.52 8.82 -2.14
C GLU A 43 4.03 8.91 -1.92
N LEU A 44 4.68 7.76 -1.72
CA LEU A 44 6.13 7.67 -1.54
C LEU A 44 6.88 8.27 -2.73
N VAL A 45 6.49 7.95 -3.97
CA VAL A 45 7.13 8.49 -5.19
C VAL A 45 7.04 10.02 -5.27
N LYS A 46 6.03 10.64 -4.65
CA LYS A 46 5.89 12.12 -4.62
C LYS A 46 6.82 12.77 -3.59
N THR A 47 7.42 11.98 -2.71
CA THR A 47 8.37 12.51 -1.74
C THR A 47 9.74 12.69 -2.40
N GLY A 48 10.37 13.86 -2.22
CA GLY A 48 11.75 14.09 -2.69
C GLY A 48 12.81 13.17 -2.06
N ALA A 49 12.42 12.39 -1.05
CA ALA A 49 13.23 11.40 -0.35
C ALA A 49 13.12 9.99 -0.94
N TYR A 50 12.28 9.78 -1.96
CA TYR A 50 12.15 8.48 -2.61
C TYR A 50 13.44 8.11 -3.34
N VAL A 51 13.92 6.90 -3.08
CA VAL A 51 15.02 6.29 -3.82
C VAL A 51 14.41 5.27 -4.76
N ASP A 52 14.70 5.44 -6.04
CA ASP A 52 14.10 4.61 -7.08
C ASP A 52 14.56 3.15 -6.98
N LYS A 53 13.59 2.25 -6.73
CA LYS A 53 13.77 0.79 -6.69
C LYS A 53 13.08 0.08 -7.84
N THR A 54 12.54 0.81 -8.82
CA THR A 54 11.83 0.24 -9.96
C THR A 54 12.61 -0.73 -10.85
N PRO A 55 13.96 -0.74 -10.90
CA PRO A 55 14.67 -1.80 -11.60
C PRO A 55 14.41 -3.22 -11.03
N LEU A 56 13.88 -3.32 -9.80
CA LEU A 56 13.35 -4.57 -9.24
C LEU A 56 12.30 -5.23 -10.15
N LEU A 57 11.49 -4.45 -10.86
CA LEU A 57 10.43 -4.96 -11.74
C LEU A 57 11.02 -5.83 -12.86
N LYS A 58 12.13 -5.38 -13.46
CA LYS A 58 12.87 -6.11 -14.49
C LYS A 58 13.52 -7.37 -13.93
N TRP A 59 14.15 -7.25 -12.76
CA TRP A 59 14.73 -8.40 -12.08
C TRP A 59 13.66 -9.44 -11.75
N PHE A 60 12.49 -9.03 -11.28
CA PHE A 60 11.40 -9.93 -10.90
C PHE A 60 10.85 -10.73 -12.09
N ILE A 61 10.52 -10.08 -13.20
CA ILE A 61 9.95 -10.78 -14.36
C ILE A 61 10.98 -11.65 -15.08
N SER A 62 12.29 -11.37 -14.94
CA SER A 62 13.33 -12.23 -15.52
C SER A 62 13.51 -13.56 -14.77
N GLN A 63 12.94 -13.69 -13.56
CA GLN A 63 13.05 -14.92 -12.77
C GLN A 63 12.12 -16.00 -13.32
N ARG A 64 12.68 -17.17 -13.63
CA ARG A 64 11.91 -18.33 -14.15
C ARG A 64 11.22 -19.16 -13.07
N ARG A 65 11.54 -18.93 -11.79
CA ARG A 65 11.07 -19.75 -10.67
C ARG A 65 10.22 -18.93 -9.72
N HIS A 66 9.35 -19.60 -8.98
CA HIS A 66 8.62 -19.06 -7.84
C HIS A 66 9.58 -18.75 -6.69
N LEU A 67 9.52 -17.53 -6.15
CA LEU A 67 10.52 -17.00 -5.22
C LEU A 67 9.94 -16.80 -3.83
N VAL A 68 10.77 -17.07 -2.82
CA VAL A 68 10.52 -16.69 -1.43
C VAL A 68 11.67 -15.80 -0.97
N LEU A 69 11.41 -14.52 -0.74
CA LEU A 69 12.41 -13.59 -0.22
C LEU A 69 12.39 -13.61 1.30
N LEU A 70 13.55 -13.93 1.89
CA LEU A 70 13.76 -13.85 3.33
C LEU A 70 14.48 -12.54 3.63
N ALA A 71 13.75 -11.59 4.18
CA ALA A 71 14.23 -10.24 4.38
C ALA A 71 13.99 -9.77 5.81
N PRO A 72 14.97 -9.13 6.47
CA PRO A 72 14.78 -8.49 7.76
C PRO A 72 13.58 -7.52 7.76
N PRO A 73 12.98 -7.27 8.93
CA PRO A 73 11.86 -6.34 9.03
C PRO A 73 12.27 -4.93 8.59
N LYS A 74 11.28 -4.13 8.19
CA LYS A 74 11.44 -2.68 7.93
C LYS A 74 12.34 -2.28 6.74
N LEU A 75 12.72 -3.22 5.88
CA LEU A 75 13.48 -2.94 4.65
C LEU A 75 12.64 -2.47 3.44
N GLY A 76 11.35 -2.20 3.62
CA GLY A 76 10.45 -1.75 2.54
C GLY A 76 9.86 -2.89 1.71
N ARG A 77 9.68 -4.07 2.30
CA ARG A 77 9.27 -5.28 1.57
C ARG A 77 7.85 -5.18 1.00
N THR A 78 6.89 -4.86 1.86
CA THR A 78 5.49 -4.59 1.49
C THR A 78 5.40 -3.48 0.45
N THR A 79 6.18 -2.41 0.60
CA THR A 79 6.23 -1.30 -0.36
C THR A 79 6.66 -1.77 -1.75
N ASN A 80 7.73 -2.55 -1.84
CA ASN A 80 8.22 -3.09 -3.10
C ASN A 80 7.24 -4.08 -3.73
N GLN A 81 6.59 -4.93 -2.93
CA GLN A 81 5.58 -5.86 -3.42
C GLN A 81 4.33 -5.14 -3.94
N ARG A 82 3.91 -4.05 -3.27
CA ARG A 82 2.84 -3.15 -3.75
C ARG A 82 3.24 -2.43 -5.03
N MET A 83 4.50 -2.03 -5.19
CA MET A 83 5.02 -1.48 -6.45
C MET A 83 4.91 -2.51 -7.58
N ILE A 84 5.31 -3.77 -7.34
CA ILE A 84 5.16 -4.88 -8.31
C ILE A 84 3.68 -5.05 -8.67
N LYS A 85 2.79 -5.16 -7.67
CA LYS A 85 1.33 -5.22 -7.89
C LYS A 85 0.88 -4.08 -8.80
N ARG A 86 1.15 -2.85 -8.40
CA ARG A 86 0.72 -1.64 -9.11
C ARG A 86 1.22 -1.54 -10.55
N PHE A 87 2.43 -2.02 -10.83
CA PHE A 87 3.03 -1.97 -12.15
C PHE A 87 2.44 -3.04 -13.09
N PHE A 88 2.31 -4.29 -12.65
CA PHE A 88 1.88 -5.39 -13.51
C PHE A 88 0.37 -5.60 -13.56
N GLU A 89 -0.36 -5.21 -12.50
CA GLU A 89 -1.79 -5.47 -12.35
C GLU A 89 -2.61 -4.81 -13.46
N LYS A 90 -3.33 -5.66 -14.18
CA LYS A 90 -4.23 -5.25 -15.23
C LYS A 90 -5.36 -4.42 -14.65
N GLU A 91 -5.66 -3.30 -15.30
CA GLU A 91 -6.75 -2.44 -14.87
C GLU A 91 -8.10 -3.14 -15.12
N VAL A 92 -8.87 -3.29 -14.05
CA VAL A 92 -10.26 -3.73 -14.13
C VAL A 92 -11.07 -2.54 -14.62
N LEU A 93 -11.43 -2.53 -15.90
CA LEU A 93 -12.42 -1.58 -16.39
C LEU A 93 -13.76 -1.88 -15.70
N PRO A 94 -14.43 -0.90 -15.09
CA PRO A 94 -15.77 -1.12 -14.56
C PRO A 94 -16.69 -1.51 -15.73
N LEU A 95 -17.12 -2.77 -15.75
CA LEU A 95 -18.00 -3.35 -16.78
C LEU A 95 -19.49 -2.97 -16.60
N ASP A 96 -19.84 -2.20 -15.58
CA ASP A 96 -21.21 -1.79 -15.33
C ASP A 96 -21.40 -0.31 -15.67
N ALA A 97 -22.21 -0.04 -16.69
CA ALA A 97 -22.66 1.30 -17.08
C ALA A 97 -23.40 2.05 -15.95
N ASN A 98 -23.84 1.34 -14.89
CA ASN A 98 -24.51 1.89 -13.73
C ASN A 98 -23.62 1.93 -12.46
N PHE A 99 -22.39 1.40 -12.51
CA PHE A 99 -21.44 1.60 -11.42
C PHE A 99 -20.84 2.99 -11.56
N LYS A 100 -21.35 3.94 -10.76
CA LYS A 100 -20.69 5.23 -10.61
C LYS A 100 -19.29 4.96 -10.08
N PRO A 101 -18.21 5.19 -10.85
CA PRO A 101 -16.87 5.04 -10.32
C PRO A 101 -16.77 5.89 -9.07
N THR A 102 -16.15 5.35 -8.03
CA THR A 102 -15.76 6.07 -6.82
C THR A 102 -14.76 7.16 -7.18
N LYS A 103 -15.23 8.27 -7.76
CA LYS A 103 -14.58 9.57 -8.07
C LYS A 103 -13.19 9.59 -8.72
N LYS A 104 -12.45 8.48 -8.85
CA LYS A 104 -11.18 8.41 -9.58
C LYS A 104 -11.44 7.79 -10.95
N LYS A 105 -11.24 8.60 -11.98
CA LYS A 105 -11.14 8.18 -13.37
C LYS A 105 -10.11 7.03 -13.46
N PRO A 106 -10.31 6.03 -14.34
CA PRO A 106 -9.26 5.07 -14.67
C PRO A 106 -8.03 5.85 -15.14
N GLU A 107 -6.91 5.74 -14.41
CA GLU A 107 -5.67 6.43 -14.74
C GLU A 107 -5.12 5.81 -16.02
N THR A 108 -5.11 6.56 -17.11
CA THR A 108 -4.60 6.07 -18.40
C THR A 108 -3.08 5.85 -18.35
N TRP A 109 -2.55 5.01 -19.25
CA TRP A 109 -1.10 4.79 -19.42
C TRP A 109 -0.32 6.11 -19.43
N GLY A 110 -0.82 7.15 -20.11
CA GLY A 110 -0.19 8.46 -20.15
C GLY A 110 -0.15 9.20 -18.81
N GLU A 111 -1.19 9.08 -17.98
CA GLU A 111 -1.28 9.71 -16.66
C GLU A 111 -0.40 8.99 -15.61
N THR A 112 -0.34 7.65 -15.65
CA THR A 112 0.57 6.89 -14.78
C THR A 112 2.03 7.03 -15.23
N VAL A 113 2.33 6.99 -16.54
CA VAL A 113 3.68 7.27 -17.07
C VAL A 113 4.11 8.68 -16.68
N PHE A 114 3.25 9.70 -16.73
CA PHE A 114 3.61 11.04 -16.28
C PHE A 114 4.05 11.09 -14.82
N ARG A 115 3.44 10.28 -13.95
CA ARG A 115 3.85 10.15 -12.53
C ARG A 115 5.12 9.32 -12.34
N LEU A 116 5.46 8.43 -13.26
CA LEU A 116 6.60 7.51 -13.18
C LEU A 116 7.77 7.92 -14.11
N LYS A 117 7.66 9.00 -14.88
CA LYS A 117 8.63 9.40 -15.93
C LYS A 117 10.07 9.52 -15.43
N ASP A 118 10.25 9.88 -14.16
CA ASP A 118 11.55 10.03 -13.52
C ASP A 118 12.08 8.71 -12.90
N LEU A 119 11.37 7.60 -13.07
CA LEU A 119 11.79 6.27 -12.62
C LEU A 119 12.57 5.54 -13.72
N ALA A 120 13.63 4.87 -13.32
CA ALA A 120 14.56 4.13 -14.16
C ALA A 120 13.88 3.08 -15.03
N VAL A 121 12.80 2.44 -14.53
CA VAL A 121 12.03 1.48 -15.34
C VAL A 121 11.41 2.12 -16.58
N CYS A 122 10.98 3.39 -16.50
CA CYS A 122 10.37 4.10 -17.62
C CYS A 122 11.37 4.53 -18.71
N GLY A 123 12.67 4.46 -18.43
CA GLY A 123 13.71 4.62 -19.44
C GLY A 123 13.71 3.49 -20.48
N ASP A 124 13.14 2.33 -20.16
CA ASP A 124 12.99 1.19 -21.06
C ASP A 124 11.53 1.07 -21.53
N ARG A 125 11.27 1.70 -22.67
CA ARG A 125 9.91 1.78 -23.23
C ARG A 125 9.38 0.42 -23.66
N GLU A 126 10.22 -0.43 -24.24
CA GLU A 126 9.84 -1.77 -24.70
C GLU A 126 9.38 -2.62 -23.51
N PHE A 127 10.17 -2.66 -22.43
CA PHE A 127 9.78 -3.32 -21.19
C PHE A 127 8.44 -2.82 -20.64
N CYS A 128 8.27 -1.50 -20.64
CA CYS A 128 7.05 -0.85 -20.19
C CYS A 128 5.83 -1.24 -21.04
N ASP A 129 5.95 -1.22 -22.36
CA ASP A 129 4.87 -1.56 -23.28
C ASP A 129 4.47 -3.05 -23.18
N ASP A 130 5.45 -3.92 -22.94
CA ASP A 130 5.26 -5.37 -22.85
C ASP A 130 4.69 -5.87 -21.52
N HIS A 131 4.92 -5.13 -20.42
CA HIS A 131 4.64 -5.64 -19.08
C HIS A 131 3.73 -4.76 -18.22
N PHE A 132 3.66 -3.45 -18.46
CA PHE A 132 2.85 -2.58 -17.61
C PHE A 132 1.36 -2.87 -17.76
N ARG A 133 0.69 -3.12 -16.63
CA ARG A 133 -0.73 -3.49 -16.54
C ARG A 133 -1.14 -4.64 -17.46
N LYS A 134 -0.25 -5.61 -17.70
CA LYS A 134 -0.49 -6.74 -18.60
C LYS A 134 -0.89 -8.03 -17.91
N TYR A 135 -0.88 -8.10 -16.58
CA TYR A 135 -1.06 -9.36 -15.84
C TYR A 135 -2.22 -9.27 -14.85
N PRO A 136 -3.06 -10.31 -14.74
CA PRO A 136 -3.87 -10.50 -13.53
C PRO A 136 -2.93 -10.68 -12.33
N VAL A 137 -3.22 -10.03 -11.20
CA VAL A 137 -2.38 -10.12 -10.00
C VAL A 137 -3.23 -10.55 -8.81
N ILE A 138 -2.85 -11.66 -8.18
CA ILE A 138 -3.44 -12.14 -6.93
C ILE A 138 -2.52 -11.70 -5.81
N TYR A 139 -3.02 -10.88 -4.88
CA TYR A 139 -2.27 -10.42 -3.71
C TYR A 139 -2.90 -10.98 -2.43
N LEU A 140 -2.07 -11.57 -1.57
CA LEU A 140 -2.46 -12.11 -0.28
C LEU A 140 -1.55 -11.54 0.82
N ASP A 141 -2.10 -11.26 1.99
CA ASP A 141 -1.34 -10.91 3.20
C ASP A 141 -1.64 -11.93 4.29
N PHE A 142 -0.61 -12.59 4.79
CA PHE A 142 -0.76 -13.63 5.82
C PHE A 142 -0.66 -13.09 7.25
N SER A 143 -0.48 -11.77 7.44
CA SER A 143 -0.41 -11.17 8.79
C SER A 143 -1.65 -11.37 9.64
N ASP A 144 -2.80 -11.54 9.00
CA ASP A 144 -4.11 -11.60 9.67
C ASP A 144 -4.57 -13.05 9.94
N LEU A 145 -3.71 -14.04 9.64
CA LEU A 145 -4.02 -15.45 9.90
C LEU A 145 -3.89 -15.77 11.39
N ASN A 146 -4.99 -16.22 11.99
CA ASN A 146 -5.08 -16.41 13.42
C ASN A 146 -4.72 -17.84 13.82
N THR A 147 -3.52 -18.05 14.35
CA THR A 147 -3.02 -19.39 14.73
C THR A 147 -3.27 -19.75 16.21
N THR A 148 -4.20 -19.09 16.90
CA THR A 148 -4.46 -19.33 18.34
C THR A 148 -5.15 -20.66 18.60
N THR A 149 -6.15 -20.99 17.78
CA THR A 149 -6.90 -22.25 17.84
C THR A 149 -7.12 -22.78 16.43
N GLU A 150 -7.38 -24.08 16.32
CA GLU A 150 -7.68 -24.71 15.03
C GLU A 150 -8.86 -24.04 14.32
N ARG A 151 -9.97 -23.84 15.04
CA ARG A 151 -11.15 -23.13 14.52
C ARG A 151 -10.82 -21.72 14.04
N ALA A 152 -10.07 -20.94 14.83
CA ALA A 152 -9.71 -19.58 14.46
C ALA A 152 -8.81 -19.55 13.21
N PHE A 153 -7.90 -20.52 13.07
CA PHE A 153 -7.02 -20.63 11.92
C PHE A 153 -7.80 -20.92 10.64
N PHE A 154 -8.64 -21.96 10.66
CA PHE A 154 -9.48 -22.29 9.51
C PHE A 154 -10.40 -21.14 9.12
N ASN A 155 -11.04 -20.48 10.09
CA ASN A 155 -11.87 -19.30 9.80
C ASN A 155 -11.04 -18.18 9.15
N SER A 156 -9.81 -17.92 9.62
CA SER A 156 -8.95 -16.91 9.01
C SER A 156 -8.54 -17.25 7.57
N ILE A 157 -8.31 -18.53 7.22
CA ILE A 157 -8.04 -18.95 5.83
C ILE A 157 -9.31 -18.80 4.96
N ARG A 158 -10.49 -19.11 5.50
CA ARG A 158 -11.77 -18.91 4.79
C ARG A 158 -12.01 -17.44 4.48
N HIS A 159 -11.71 -16.54 5.43
CA HIS A 159 -11.75 -15.10 5.20
C HIS A 159 -10.75 -14.67 4.13
N LEU A 160 -9.48 -15.07 4.26
CA LEU A 160 -8.43 -14.78 3.28
C LEU A 160 -8.85 -15.21 1.87
N THR A 161 -9.35 -16.44 1.74
CA THR A 161 -9.82 -16.99 0.47
C THR A 161 -11.00 -16.18 -0.05
N THR A 162 -12.01 -15.90 0.78
CA THR A 162 -13.15 -15.09 0.33
C THR A 162 -12.69 -13.72 -0.16
N TYR A 163 -11.84 -13.01 0.58
CA TYR A 163 -11.32 -11.70 0.16
C TYR A 163 -10.53 -11.76 -1.15
N MET A 164 -9.72 -12.82 -1.34
CA MET A 164 -9.04 -13.07 -2.61
C MET A 164 -10.03 -13.14 -3.78
N TRP A 165 -11.21 -13.76 -3.59
CA TRP A 165 -12.27 -13.79 -4.60
C TRP A 165 -13.02 -12.46 -4.72
N MET A 166 -13.19 -11.72 -3.61
CA MET A 166 -13.80 -10.37 -3.59
C MET A 166 -13.00 -9.37 -4.41
N ASP A 167 -11.68 -9.42 -4.33
CA ASP A 167 -10.80 -8.53 -5.08
C ASP A 167 -10.92 -8.72 -6.61
N HIS A 168 -11.49 -9.85 -7.04
CA HIS A 168 -11.72 -10.19 -8.44
C HIS A 168 -13.22 -10.21 -8.80
N ASP A 169 -14.02 -9.34 -8.16
CA ASP A 169 -15.49 -9.27 -8.34
C ASP A 169 -15.91 -9.14 -9.82
N PHE A 170 -15.07 -8.54 -10.67
CA PHE A 170 -15.33 -8.37 -12.10
C PHE A 170 -15.57 -9.69 -12.85
N LEU A 171 -15.07 -10.83 -12.34
CA LEU A 171 -15.30 -12.15 -12.92
C LEU A 171 -16.79 -12.52 -12.97
N ARG A 172 -17.63 -11.90 -12.12
CA ARG A 172 -19.09 -12.06 -12.17
C ARG A 172 -19.72 -11.67 -13.51
N ASN A 173 -19.05 -10.79 -14.26
CA ASN A 173 -19.51 -10.28 -15.55
C ASN A 173 -18.72 -10.91 -16.70
N SER A 174 -17.91 -11.94 -16.42
CA SER A 174 -17.12 -12.63 -17.43
C SER A 174 -18.03 -13.47 -18.33
N VAL A 175 -18.04 -13.16 -19.63
CA VAL A 175 -18.73 -13.97 -20.64
C VAL A 175 -18.03 -15.31 -20.91
N GLU A 176 -16.79 -15.47 -20.43
CA GLU A 176 -15.96 -16.67 -20.61
C GLU A 176 -16.21 -17.76 -19.55
N LEU A 177 -17.03 -17.47 -18.53
CA LEU A 177 -17.38 -18.46 -17.50
C LEU A 177 -18.72 -19.11 -17.84
N SER A 178 -18.83 -20.43 -17.66
CA SER A 178 -20.12 -21.12 -17.77
C SER A 178 -21.05 -20.77 -16.60
N GLU A 179 -22.34 -21.09 -16.71
CA GLU A 179 -23.31 -20.91 -15.61
C GLU A 179 -22.87 -21.65 -14.34
N GLU A 180 -22.35 -22.87 -14.48
CA GLU A 180 -21.86 -23.69 -13.37
C GLU A 180 -20.62 -23.07 -12.69
N GLU A 181 -19.71 -22.49 -13.48
CA GLU A 181 -18.53 -21.80 -12.97
C GLU A 181 -18.90 -20.48 -12.29
N TYR A 182 -19.89 -19.76 -12.83
CA TYR A 182 -20.44 -18.57 -12.21
C TYR A 182 -21.09 -18.88 -10.85
N ASP A 183 -21.90 -19.93 -10.76
CA ASP A 183 -22.48 -20.37 -9.50
C ASP A 183 -21.40 -20.76 -8.48
N LEU A 184 -20.33 -21.41 -8.94
CA LEU A 184 -19.19 -21.75 -8.10
C LEU A 184 -18.41 -20.49 -7.65
N PHE A 185 -18.23 -19.50 -8.53
CA PHE A 185 -17.67 -18.20 -8.18
C PHE A 185 -18.45 -17.52 -7.06
N LEU A 186 -19.79 -17.51 -7.16
CA LEU A 186 -20.65 -16.92 -6.13
C LEU A 186 -20.49 -17.63 -4.79
N LYS A 187 -20.27 -18.95 -4.77
CA LYS A 187 -20.02 -19.71 -3.52
C LYS A 187 -18.70 -19.31 -2.84
N TYR A 188 -17.66 -19.01 -3.61
CA TYR A 188 -16.40 -18.51 -3.07
C TYR A 188 -16.49 -17.06 -2.60
N ARG A 189 -17.21 -16.23 -3.35
CA ARG A 189 -17.32 -14.80 -3.14
C ARG A 189 -18.30 -14.43 -2.02
N PHE A 190 -19.43 -15.13 -1.94
CA PHE A 190 -20.54 -14.94 -1.00
C PHE A 190 -20.97 -16.28 -0.41
N PRO A 191 -20.11 -16.93 0.40
CA PRO A 191 -20.49 -18.20 1.01
C PRO A 191 -21.72 -18.02 1.89
N SER A 192 -22.72 -18.91 1.73
CA SER A 192 -23.97 -18.90 2.49
C SER A 192 -23.78 -19.13 4.00
N GLY A 193 -22.57 -19.55 4.40
CA GLY A 193 -22.04 -19.53 5.75
C GLY A 193 -20.52 -19.64 5.68
N MET A 194 -19.78 -18.56 5.98
CA MET A 194 -18.31 -18.58 5.90
C MET A 194 -17.70 -19.66 6.79
N GLU A 195 -18.24 -19.89 7.99
CA GLU A 195 -17.72 -20.89 8.93
C GLU A 195 -17.99 -22.34 8.48
N GLU A 196 -18.91 -22.55 7.52
CA GLU A 196 -19.32 -23.87 7.03
C GLU A 196 -18.59 -24.28 5.76
N MET A 197 -17.73 -23.41 5.20
CA MET A 197 -16.97 -23.71 3.98
C MET A 197 -15.99 -24.86 4.25
N PRO A 198 -16.13 -26.02 3.57
CA PRO A 198 -15.23 -27.15 3.77
C PRO A 198 -13.78 -26.81 3.40
N ASP A 199 -12.81 -27.39 4.10
CA ASP A 199 -11.40 -27.06 3.91
C ASP A 199 -10.90 -27.38 2.50
N ASP A 200 -11.35 -28.51 1.93
CA ASP A 200 -11.06 -28.87 0.53
C ASP A 200 -11.58 -27.83 -0.47
N PHE A 201 -12.72 -27.20 -0.15
CA PHE A 201 -13.30 -26.13 -0.97
C PHE A 201 -12.38 -24.90 -0.94
N VAL A 202 -11.96 -24.46 0.25
CA VAL A 202 -10.99 -23.37 0.45
C VAL A 202 -9.72 -23.59 -0.37
N VAL A 203 -9.12 -24.78 -0.25
CA VAL A 203 -7.90 -25.18 -0.97
C VAL A 203 -8.12 -25.16 -2.48
N SER A 204 -9.26 -25.68 -2.96
CA SER A 204 -9.59 -25.65 -4.39
C SER A 204 -9.81 -24.22 -4.93
N GLY A 205 -10.20 -23.29 -4.06
CA GLY A 205 -10.33 -21.87 -4.38
C GLY A 205 -9.01 -21.25 -4.86
N GLY A 206 -7.89 -21.60 -4.21
CA GLY A 206 -6.55 -21.18 -4.63
C GLY A 206 -6.17 -21.67 -6.02
N ARG A 207 -6.60 -22.88 -6.41
CA ARG A 207 -6.36 -23.43 -7.75
C ARG A 207 -7.22 -22.77 -8.82
N LEU A 208 -8.50 -22.57 -8.54
CA LEU A 208 -9.50 -22.16 -9.53
C LEU A 208 -9.39 -20.70 -9.94
N LEU A 209 -9.03 -19.80 -9.01
CA LEU A 209 -8.96 -18.38 -9.33
C LEU A 209 -7.95 -18.06 -10.46
N PRO A 210 -6.68 -18.54 -10.44
CA PRO A 210 -5.77 -18.37 -11.56
C PRO A 210 -6.31 -18.89 -12.90
N LEU A 211 -7.00 -20.04 -12.90
CA LEU A 211 -7.63 -20.60 -14.09
C LEU A 211 -8.70 -19.68 -14.66
N TRP A 212 -9.58 -19.14 -13.82
CA TRP A 212 -10.65 -18.25 -14.28
C TRP A 212 -10.16 -16.87 -14.68
N LEU A 213 -9.10 -16.36 -14.03
CA LEU A 213 -8.40 -15.18 -14.51
C LEU A 213 -7.76 -15.42 -15.88
N TRP A 214 -7.19 -16.62 -16.11
CA TRP A 214 -6.68 -17.01 -17.40
C TRP A 214 -7.80 -17.12 -18.44
N LYS A 215 -8.96 -17.74 -18.13
CA LYS A 215 -10.11 -17.75 -19.05
C LYS A 215 -10.55 -16.34 -19.43
N HIS A 216 -10.71 -15.46 -18.45
CA HIS A 216 -11.21 -14.11 -18.65
C HIS A 216 -10.23 -13.20 -19.42
N TYR A 217 -8.93 -13.28 -19.13
CA TYR A 217 -7.94 -12.37 -19.71
C TYR A 217 -7.02 -13.01 -20.78
N ASN A 218 -7.12 -14.32 -20.99
CA ASN A 218 -6.17 -15.14 -21.75
C ASN A 218 -4.70 -14.86 -21.36
N LYS A 219 -4.47 -14.71 -20.05
CA LYS A 219 -3.16 -14.36 -19.49
C LYS A 219 -2.95 -15.03 -18.14
N THR A 220 -1.77 -15.61 -17.96
CA THR A 220 -1.33 -16.21 -16.70
C THR A 220 -1.12 -15.14 -15.61
N SER A 221 -1.45 -15.49 -14.37
CA SER A 221 -1.46 -14.56 -13.23
C SER A 221 -0.08 -14.40 -12.57
N ILE A 222 0.14 -13.29 -11.90
CA ILE A 222 1.23 -13.11 -10.93
C ILE A 222 0.65 -13.28 -9.52
N VAL A 223 1.30 -14.06 -8.66
CA VAL A 223 0.88 -14.28 -7.27
C VAL A 223 1.85 -13.59 -6.31
N LEU A 224 1.36 -12.71 -5.45
CA LEU A 224 2.13 -11.99 -4.46
C LEU A 224 1.60 -12.35 -3.07
N ILE A 225 2.47 -12.87 -2.20
CA ILE A 225 2.12 -13.18 -0.80
C ILE A 225 3.04 -12.38 0.12
N ASP A 226 2.48 -11.47 0.93
CA ASP A 226 3.21 -10.77 1.98
C ASP A 226 3.08 -11.51 3.31
N ASN A 227 4.03 -11.28 4.22
CA ASN A 227 4.10 -11.88 5.55
C ASN A 227 3.95 -13.42 5.55
N PHE A 228 4.51 -14.08 4.54
CA PHE A 228 4.36 -15.52 4.29
C PHE A 228 4.68 -16.39 5.50
N ASP A 229 5.63 -15.98 6.33
CA ASP A 229 6.07 -16.70 7.53
C ASP A 229 5.25 -16.42 8.79
N SER A 230 4.31 -15.47 8.77
CA SER A 230 3.50 -15.09 9.93
C SER A 230 2.75 -16.27 10.57
N PRO A 231 2.12 -17.19 9.82
CA PRO A 231 1.47 -18.36 10.42
C PRO A 231 2.45 -19.30 11.15
N ALA A 232 3.73 -19.31 10.75
CA ALA A 232 4.75 -20.11 11.40
C ALA A 232 5.21 -19.51 12.75
N GLU A 233 4.76 -18.30 13.11
CA GLU A 233 5.09 -17.69 14.41
C GLU A 233 4.58 -18.51 15.59
N CYS A 234 3.48 -19.25 15.44
CA CYS A 234 2.99 -20.15 16.47
C CYS A 234 4.01 -21.23 16.86
N LEU A 235 4.94 -21.56 15.97
CA LEU A 235 6.00 -22.55 16.21
C LEU A 235 7.15 -22.00 17.06
N ILE A 236 7.23 -20.68 17.23
CA ILE A 236 8.24 -20.02 18.06
C ILE A 236 7.96 -20.39 19.52
N ASN A 237 8.99 -20.90 20.20
CA ASN A 237 8.92 -21.36 21.60
C ASN A 237 8.01 -22.57 21.86
N ALA A 238 7.48 -23.23 20.82
CA ALA A 238 6.74 -24.47 21.00
C ALA A 238 7.68 -25.61 21.42
N THR A 239 7.26 -26.40 22.41
CA THR A 239 7.94 -27.66 22.75
C THR A 239 7.90 -28.63 21.57
N GLN A 240 8.77 -29.65 21.57
CA GLN A 240 8.81 -30.63 20.47
C GLN A 240 7.46 -31.35 20.25
N THR A 241 6.68 -31.57 21.31
CA THR A 241 5.35 -32.18 21.24
C THR A 241 4.33 -31.21 20.65
N GLU A 242 4.27 -29.97 21.14
CA GLU A 242 3.37 -28.93 20.62
C GLU A 242 3.69 -28.58 19.17
N ARG A 243 4.97 -28.61 18.79
CA ARG A 243 5.40 -28.37 17.42
C ARG A 243 4.65 -29.31 16.48
N LYS A 244 4.61 -30.62 16.74
CA LYS A 244 3.92 -31.59 15.87
C LYS A 244 2.45 -31.25 15.64
N GLU A 245 1.71 -30.82 16.67
CA GLU A 245 0.31 -30.44 16.54
C GLU A 245 0.15 -29.13 15.75
N LYS A 246 0.98 -28.12 16.06
CA LYS A 246 0.99 -26.86 15.29
C LYS A 246 1.43 -27.06 13.83
N LEU A 247 2.29 -28.04 13.54
CA LEU A 247 2.63 -28.38 12.16
C LEU A 247 1.43 -28.95 11.40
N LYS A 248 0.59 -29.78 12.04
CA LYS A 248 -0.66 -30.29 11.43
C LYS A 248 -1.62 -29.14 11.16
N LEU A 249 -1.73 -28.20 12.09
CA LEU A 249 -2.57 -27.02 11.96
C LEU A 249 -2.25 -26.24 10.68
N LEU A 250 -0.98 -26.10 10.30
CA LEU A 250 -0.55 -25.31 9.14
C LEU A 250 -0.72 -26.01 7.77
N ARG A 251 -1.05 -27.31 7.74
CA ARG A 251 -1.17 -28.09 6.48
C ARG A 251 -2.20 -27.53 5.50
N PRO A 252 -3.43 -27.13 5.90
CA PRO A 252 -4.42 -26.60 4.97
C PRO A 252 -3.95 -25.34 4.25
N LEU A 253 -3.20 -24.47 4.94
CA LEU A 253 -2.58 -23.30 4.33
C LEU A 253 -1.48 -23.70 3.33
N GLN A 254 -0.69 -24.74 3.65
CA GLN A 254 0.32 -25.26 2.73
C GLN A 254 -0.33 -25.82 1.47
N ASP A 255 -1.37 -26.64 1.63
CA ASP A 255 -2.12 -27.21 0.52
C ASP A 255 -2.71 -26.10 -0.34
N PHE A 256 -3.26 -25.04 0.28
CA PHE A 256 -3.73 -23.86 -0.43
C PHE A 256 -2.62 -23.19 -1.27
N VAL A 257 -1.44 -22.92 -0.68
CA VAL A 257 -0.32 -22.28 -1.39
C VAL A 257 0.25 -23.19 -2.49
N VAL A 258 0.33 -24.49 -2.24
CA VAL A 258 0.75 -25.50 -3.23
C VAL A 258 -0.22 -25.50 -4.40
N LYS A 259 -1.53 -25.57 -4.15
CA LYS A 259 -2.54 -25.54 -5.22
C LYS A 259 -2.62 -24.21 -5.96
N LEU A 260 -2.36 -23.10 -5.27
CA LEU A 260 -2.32 -21.77 -5.88
C LEU A 260 -1.12 -21.62 -6.81
N ILE A 261 0.07 -22.08 -6.41
CA ILE A 261 1.32 -21.76 -7.10
C ILE A 261 1.96 -22.99 -7.74
N ILE A 262 2.16 -24.07 -6.99
CA ILE A 262 2.97 -25.22 -7.40
C ILE A 262 2.18 -26.14 -8.32
N GLY A 263 2.63 -26.27 -9.57
CA GLY A 263 1.94 -27.06 -10.59
C GLY A 263 0.65 -26.42 -11.10
N ASN A 264 0.48 -25.11 -10.90
CA ASN A 264 -0.60 -24.34 -11.49
C ASN A 264 -0.11 -23.66 -12.78
N ASP A 265 -0.47 -24.23 -13.93
CA ASP A 265 -0.07 -23.74 -15.26
C ASP A 265 -0.60 -22.33 -15.57
N HIS A 266 -1.53 -21.83 -14.77
CA HIS A 266 -2.12 -20.50 -14.93
C HIS A 266 -1.44 -19.42 -14.07
N VAL A 267 -0.34 -19.75 -13.38
CA VAL A 267 0.50 -18.80 -12.63
C VAL A 267 1.86 -18.67 -13.32
N HIS A 268 2.21 -17.44 -13.71
CA HIS A 268 3.46 -17.13 -14.40
C HIS A 268 4.63 -16.93 -13.43
N HIS A 269 4.42 -16.08 -12.43
CA HIS A 269 5.42 -15.75 -11.42
C HIS A 269 4.76 -15.70 -10.06
N SER A 270 5.56 -16.00 -9.03
CA SER A 270 5.15 -15.68 -7.67
C SER A 270 6.30 -15.11 -6.84
N LEU A 271 5.94 -14.20 -5.95
CA LEU A 271 6.82 -13.60 -4.98
C LEU A 271 6.18 -13.69 -3.61
N LEU A 272 6.75 -14.54 -2.76
CA LEU A 272 6.41 -14.64 -1.36
C LEU A 272 7.47 -13.89 -0.56
N ILE A 273 7.08 -13.13 0.44
CA ILE A 273 7.99 -12.36 1.27
C ILE A 273 7.77 -12.72 2.73
N GLY A 274 8.85 -13.03 3.45
CA GLY A 274 8.83 -13.32 4.88
C GLY A 274 10.11 -12.90 5.58
N GLN A 275 10.13 -13.00 6.91
CA GLN A 275 11.35 -12.81 7.71
C GLN A 275 12.17 -14.09 7.82
N ARG A 276 11.50 -15.24 7.88
CA ARG A 276 12.10 -16.53 8.22
C ARG A 276 11.70 -17.59 7.22
N ARG A 277 12.59 -18.58 7.06
CA ARG A 277 12.26 -19.80 6.34
C ARG A 277 11.27 -20.62 7.17
N ILE A 278 10.21 -21.10 6.52
CA ILE A 278 9.32 -22.11 7.09
C ILE A 278 9.97 -23.49 6.89
N ASP A 279 10.03 -24.29 7.95
CA ASP A 279 10.76 -25.57 8.04
C ASP A 279 10.45 -26.54 6.87
N ASP A 280 11.46 -27.29 6.41
CA ASP A 280 11.35 -28.30 5.34
C ASP A 280 10.35 -29.41 5.65
N SER A 281 10.15 -29.73 6.94
CA SER A 281 9.14 -30.69 7.39
C SER A 281 7.69 -30.26 7.11
N LEU A 282 7.47 -28.96 6.92
CA LEU A 282 6.20 -28.36 6.51
C LEU A 282 6.10 -28.10 5.00
N THR A 283 7.19 -28.26 4.26
CA THR A 283 7.33 -27.69 2.91
C THR A 283 7.87 -28.68 1.89
N LYS A 284 7.80 -29.99 2.16
CA LYS A 284 8.24 -31.04 1.21
C LYS A 284 7.63 -30.86 -0.19
N GLU A 285 6.38 -30.43 -0.27
CA GLU A 285 5.68 -30.15 -1.53
C GLU A 285 6.01 -28.78 -2.14
N MET A 286 6.56 -27.86 -1.33
CA MET A 286 7.04 -26.54 -1.75
C MET A 286 8.53 -26.51 -2.10
N THR A 287 9.17 -27.66 -2.28
CA THR A 287 10.61 -27.77 -2.66
C THR A 287 10.97 -27.07 -3.98
N SER A 288 9.97 -26.79 -4.81
CA SER A 288 10.11 -26.00 -6.03
C SER A 288 10.32 -24.50 -5.79
N LEU A 289 9.95 -23.98 -4.61
CA LEU A 289 10.17 -22.60 -4.20
C LEU A 289 11.65 -22.31 -3.96
N VAL A 290 12.13 -21.18 -4.47
CA VAL A 290 13.51 -20.74 -4.27
C VAL A 290 13.57 -19.71 -3.16
N TYR A 291 14.16 -20.10 -2.03
CA TYR A 291 14.44 -19.19 -0.93
C TYR A 291 15.67 -18.34 -1.25
N GLN A 292 15.50 -17.02 -1.19
CA GLN A 292 16.54 -16.02 -1.44
C GLN A 292 16.70 -15.14 -0.19
N PRO A 293 17.75 -15.35 0.62
CA PRO A 293 18.07 -14.46 1.73
C PRO A 293 18.54 -13.10 1.20
N LEU A 294 17.79 -12.05 1.50
CA LEU A 294 17.97 -10.72 0.93
C LEU A 294 19.37 -10.13 1.21
N LEU A 295 19.85 -10.26 2.45
CA LEU A 295 21.15 -9.68 2.84
C LEU A 295 22.34 -10.43 2.23
N GLU A 296 22.14 -11.69 1.83
CA GLU A 296 23.15 -12.53 1.18
C GLU A 296 23.16 -12.31 -0.34
N SER A 297 22.01 -11.98 -0.93
CA SER A 297 21.90 -11.75 -2.37
C SER A 297 22.42 -10.36 -2.77
N ALA A 298 23.54 -10.34 -3.50
CA ALA A 298 24.09 -9.11 -4.08
C ALA A 298 23.20 -8.48 -5.16
N GLU A 299 22.41 -9.29 -5.85
CA GLU A 299 21.48 -8.84 -6.88
C GLU A 299 20.25 -8.14 -6.30
N LEU A 300 19.73 -8.64 -5.16
CA LEU A 300 18.52 -8.12 -4.55
C LEU A 300 18.74 -6.95 -3.60
N ARG A 301 19.89 -6.92 -2.92
CA ARG A 301 20.24 -5.90 -1.92
C ARG A 301 20.01 -4.45 -2.39
N PRO A 302 20.31 -4.06 -3.64
CA PRO A 302 20.06 -2.69 -4.11
C PRO A 302 18.59 -2.26 -4.05
N PHE A 303 17.65 -3.22 -4.07
CA PHE A 303 16.22 -2.95 -4.13
C PHE A 303 15.57 -2.76 -2.76
N TYR A 304 16.20 -3.19 -1.67
CA TYR A 304 15.61 -3.19 -0.33
C TYR A 304 16.48 -2.44 0.67
N GLY A 305 15.86 -1.59 1.47
CA GLY A 305 16.58 -0.65 2.32
C GLY A 305 17.43 0.36 1.53
N PHE A 306 18.35 0.99 2.24
CA PHE A 306 19.23 2.04 1.72
C PHE A 306 20.69 1.63 1.91
N SER A 307 21.48 1.81 0.85
CA SER A 307 22.95 1.80 0.97
C SER A 307 23.43 3.07 1.65
N GLU A 308 24.66 3.07 2.14
CA GLU A 308 25.30 4.26 2.72
C GLU A 308 25.31 5.45 1.74
N THR A 309 25.57 5.21 0.46
CA THR A 309 25.52 6.26 -0.57
C THR A 309 24.11 6.83 -0.72
N GLN A 310 23.09 5.97 -0.80
CA GLN A 310 21.69 6.42 -0.89
C GLN A 310 21.25 7.21 0.36
N VAL A 311 21.74 6.85 1.55
CA VAL A 311 21.47 7.66 2.75
C VAL A 311 22.10 9.04 2.62
N LYS A 312 23.36 9.13 2.18
CA LYS A 312 24.05 10.41 1.98
C LYS A 312 23.31 11.29 0.96
N ASP A 313 22.95 10.73 -0.19
CA ASP A 313 22.21 11.43 -1.24
C ASP A 313 20.87 12.00 -0.73
N VAL A 314 20.15 11.23 0.09
CA VAL A 314 18.88 11.71 0.67
C VAL A 314 19.14 12.81 1.71
N VAL A 315 20.13 12.65 2.60
CA VAL A 315 20.48 13.68 3.60
C VAL A 315 20.92 15.00 2.96
N GLU A 316 21.67 14.92 1.84
CA GLU A 316 22.07 16.08 1.04
C GLU A 316 20.87 16.85 0.49
N LYS A 317 19.83 16.17 0.01
CA LYS A 317 18.58 16.82 -0.46
C LYS A 317 17.86 17.63 0.62
N PHE A 318 18.07 17.31 1.90
CA PHE A 318 17.54 18.07 3.04
C PHE A 318 18.49 19.17 3.54
N ASN A 319 19.68 19.33 2.94
CA ASN A 319 20.74 20.22 3.39
C ASN A 319 21.18 19.95 4.84
N CYS A 320 21.20 18.67 5.26
CA CYS A 320 21.58 18.25 6.61
C CYS A 320 22.96 17.57 6.66
N THR A 321 23.86 17.90 5.72
CA THR A 321 25.20 17.29 5.58
C THR A 321 26.06 17.45 6.84
N ASP A 322 25.93 18.57 7.55
CA ASP A 322 26.69 18.85 8.78
C ASP A 322 26.35 17.89 9.94
N HIS A 323 25.23 17.18 9.84
CA HIS A 323 24.76 16.22 10.83
C HIS A 323 24.81 14.77 10.32
N MET A 324 25.45 14.52 9.17
CA MET A 324 25.48 13.21 8.50
C MET A 324 25.83 12.07 9.46
N THR A 325 26.94 12.19 10.21
CA THR A 325 27.41 11.15 11.13
C THR A 325 26.37 10.81 12.19
N ASN A 326 25.72 11.82 12.78
CA ASN A 326 24.70 11.63 13.81
C ASN A 326 23.43 11.00 13.25
N ILE A 327 23.01 11.43 12.04
CA ILE A 327 21.86 10.86 11.34
C ILE A 327 22.12 9.38 11.02
N MET A 328 23.26 9.06 10.40
CA MET A 328 23.61 7.67 10.07
C MET A 328 23.76 6.78 11.32
N ALA A 329 24.14 7.35 12.47
CA ALA A 329 24.22 6.62 13.73
C ALA A 329 22.84 6.30 14.33
N SER A 330 21.83 7.16 14.12
CA SER A 330 20.48 6.99 14.66
C SER A 330 19.59 6.06 13.82
N LEU A 331 19.93 5.85 12.55
CA LEU A 331 19.19 4.95 11.66
C LEU A 331 19.36 3.47 12.05
N THR A 332 18.27 2.71 11.96
CA THR A 332 18.32 1.25 12.11
C THR A 332 19.07 0.64 10.94
N LYS A 333 20.00 -0.28 11.21
CA LYS A 333 20.88 -0.86 10.21
C LYS A 333 21.05 -2.37 10.37
N HIS A 334 21.20 -3.05 9.25
CA HIS A 334 21.48 -4.48 9.16
C HIS A 334 22.85 -4.68 8.52
N LYS A 335 23.55 -5.76 8.92
CA LYS A 335 24.85 -6.12 8.35
C LYS A 335 24.68 -7.33 7.43
N THR A 336 25.25 -7.23 6.25
CA THR A 336 25.42 -8.37 5.35
C THR A 336 26.56 -9.26 5.87
N PRO A 337 26.64 -10.54 5.46
CA PRO A 337 27.80 -11.39 5.80
C PRO A 337 29.14 -10.81 5.33
N GLY A 338 29.14 -10.05 4.23
CA GLY A 338 30.30 -9.32 3.72
C GLY A 338 30.61 -7.99 4.44
N GLY A 339 29.96 -7.70 5.57
CA GLY A 339 30.22 -6.51 6.39
C GLY A 339 29.57 -5.20 5.92
N GLN A 340 28.99 -5.18 4.71
CA GLN A 340 28.26 -4.01 4.19
C GLN A 340 27.04 -3.69 5.05
N THR A 341 26.75 -2.39 5.18
CA THR A 341 25.60 -1.88 5.94
C THR A 341 24.41 -1.64 5.02
N VAL A 342 23.24 -2.13 5.41
CA VAL A 342 21.95 -1.81 4.78
C VAL A 342 21.08 -1.10 5.81
N TYR A 343 20.70 0.14 5.52
CA TYR A 343 19.85 0.96 6.38
C TYR A 343 18.38 0.65 6.16
N SER A 344 17.62 0.64 7.24
CA SER A 344 16.18 0.38 7.24
C SER A 344 15.42 1.48 6.51
N ALA A 345 14.52 1.06 5.61
CA ALA A 345 13.68 1.99 4.87
C ALA A 345 12.70 2.72 5.80
N PHE A 346 12.21 2.03 6.84
CA PHE A 346 11.33 2.62 7.83
C PHE A 346 12.00 3.75 8.62
N SER A 347 13.19 3.50 9.20
CA SER A 347 13.86 4.56 9.98
C SER A 347 14.28 5.74 9.11
N MET A 348 14.61 5.48 7.84
CA MET A 348 14.93 6.52 6.88
C MET A 348 13.70 7.37 6.56
N HIS A 349 12.56 6.73 6.35
CA HIS A 349 11.29 7.41 6.11
C HIS A 349 10.86 8.27 7.32
N ASP A 350 10.90 7.71 8.54
CA ASP A 350 10.58 8.44 9.77
C ASP A 350 11.46 9.69 9.94
N TRP A 351 12.76 9.56 9.65
CA TRP A 351 13.67 10.71 9.68
C TRP A 351 13.29 11.76 8.63
N CYS A 352 12.97 11.35 7.39
CA CYS A 352 12.56 12.27 6.34
C CYS A 352 11.27 13.02 6.70
N GLU A 353 10.28 12.35 7.29
CA GLU A 353 9.04 13.00 7.73
C GLU A 353 9.28 14.01 8.85
N ALA A 354 10.13 13.67 9.83
CA ALA A 354 10.51 14.59 10.89
C ALA A 354 11.20 15.85 10.35
N GLU A 355 12.09 15.71 9.36
CA GLU A 355 12.76 16.86 8.72
C GLU A 355 11.81 17.69 7.86
N LYS A 356 10.87 17.06 7.13
CA LYS A 356 9.82 17.79 6.39
C LYS A 356 8.99 18.65 7.34
N GLU A 357 8.59 18.13 8.49
CA GLU A 357 7.82 18.88 9.49
C GLU A 357 8.62 20.05 10.07
N LYS A 358 9.92 19.88 10.34
CA LYS A 358 10.79 21.00 10.75
C LYS A 358 10.85 22.10 9.70
N LEU A 359 11.02 21.74 8.42
CA LEU A 359 11.06 22.69 7.31
C LEU A 359 9.73 23.42 7.12
N LYS A 360 8.59 22.73 7.26
CA LYS A 360 7.25 23.37 7.24
C LYS A 360 7.11 24.38 8.38
N ASN A 361 7.49 23.99 9.60
CA ASN A 361 7.40 24.85 10.77
C ASN A 361 8.29 26.10 10.64
N GLN A 362 9.50 25.97 10.10
CA GLN A 362 10.38 27.10 9.80
C GLN A 362 9.77 28.05 8.77
N LYS A 363 9.18 27.52 7.68
CA LYS A 363 8.50 28.34 6.66
C LYS A 363 7.30 29.09 7.25
N THR A 364 6.51 28.43 8.09
CA THR A 364 5.35 29.05 8.78
C THR A 364 5.77 30.13 9.78
N ARG A 365 6.90 29.95 10.49
CA ARG A 365 7.50 30.99 11.34
C ARG A 365 7.94 32.18 10.50
N ARG A 366 8.77 31.97 9.46
CA ARG A 366 9.22 33.05 8.55
C ARG A 366 8.07 33.83 7.93
N LYS A 367 6.97 33.17 7.51
CA LYS A 367 5.78 33.85 7.01
C LYS A 367 5.11 34.73 8.07
N ARG A 368 4.99 34.25 9.31
CA ARG A 368 4.47 35.06 10.43
C ARG A 368 5.37 36.25 10.73
N ASP A 369 6.68 36.04 10.73
CA ASP A 369 7.65 37.11 11.01
C ASP A 369 7.60 38.20 9.93
N ILE A 370 7.46 37.83 8.65
CA ILE A 370 7.27 38.79 7.54
C ILE A 370 5.97 39.57 7.68
N VAL A 371 4.86 38.91 8.04
CA VAL A 371 3.56 39.59 8.26
C VAL A 371 3.65 40.55 9.44
N ASN A 372 4.31 40.17 10.53
CA ASN A 372 4.49 41.05 11.68
C ASN A 372 5.37 42.27 11.36
N LEU A 373 6.46 42.10 10.60
CA LEU A 373 7.31 43.20 10.12
C LEU A 373 6.53 44.19 9.24
N GLN A 374 5.64 43.69 8.36
CA GLN A 374 4.80 44.55 7.51
C GLN A 374 3.71 45.29 8.30
N CYS A 375 3.22 44.73 9.41
CA CYS A 375 2.29 45.41 10.30
C CYS A 375 2.97 46.51 11.13
N ASP A 376 4.22 46.31 11.55
CA ASP A 376 4.98 47.31 12.31
C ASP A 376 5.38 48.53 11.46
N ASP A 377 5.71 48.32 10.17
CA ASP A 377 6.02 49.42 9.25
C ASP A 377 4.81 50.32 8.96
N GLY A 378 3.58 49.77 8.96
CA GLY A 378 2.34 50.53 8.75
C GLY A 378 1.92 51.43 9.93
N VAL A 379 2.40 51.15 11.14
CA VAL A 379 2.14 51.99 12.34
C VAL A 379 3.15 53.14 12.43
N SER A 380 4.36 52.98 11.88
CA SER A 380 5.39 54.01 11.89
C SER A 380 5.15 55.17 10.91
N SER A 381 4.40 54.95 9.82
CA SER A 381 4.09 55.99 8.82
C SER A 381 2.91 56.90 9.17
N LEU A 382 2.13 56.60 10.21
CA LEU A 382 0.95 57.37 10.63
C LEU A 382 1.21 58.38 11.77
N THR A 383 2.42 58.44 12.32
CA THR A 383 2.76 59.33 13.46
C THR A 383 3.64 60.54 13.11
N ARG A 384 4.01 60.74 11.84
CA ARG A 384 4.79 61.91 11.37
C ARG A 384 4.05 62.77 10.34
N SER A 385 2.86 63.26 10.67
CA SER A 385 2.31 64.47 10.04
C SER A 385 1.14 65.02 10.86
N ASN A 386 1.44 65.80 11.91
CA ASN A 386 0.49 66.73 12.49
C ASN A 386 1.24 67.79 13.31
N GLN A 387 1.94 68.69 12.61
CA GLN A 387 2.20 70.03 13.14
C GLN A 387 1.29 70.99 12.38
N ALA A 388 0.26 71.49 13.07
CA ALA A 388 -0.61 72.55 12.59
C ALA A 388 -0.06 73.92 13.02
N PRO A 389 -0.16 74.97 12.19
CA PRO A 389 -0.21 76.34 12.68
C PRO A 389 -1.66 76.83 12.83
N SER A 390 -1.84 77.65 13.86
CA SER A 390 -2.98 78.50 14.20
C SER A 390 -3.44 79.40 13.03
N THR A 391 -4.64 80.00 12.94
CA THR A 391 -5.44 80.75 13.92
C THR A 391 -6.75 81.25 13.25
N VAL A 392 -7.82 81.49 14.03
CA VAL A 392 -8.90 82.52 13.87
C VAL A 392 -10.13 82.25 12.95
N ARG A 393 -11.26 81.89 13.61
CA ARG A 393 -12.67 82.45 13.65
C ARG A 393 -13.30 83.15 12.41
N PRO A 394 -14.66 83.35 12.29
CA PRO A 394 -15.77 83.05 13.23
C PRO A 394 -17.14 82.52 12.64
N SER A 395 -18.00 82.11 13.58
CA SER A 395 -19.48 82.28 13.70
C SER A 395 -20.51 81.99 12.58
N ARG A 396 -21.46 81.14 12.98
CA ARG A 396 -22.85 80.87 12.52
C ARG A 396 -23.65 82.04 11.89
N ARG A 397 -24.42 81.75 10.82
CA ARG A 397 -25.90 81.94 10.67
C ARG A 397 -26.33 81.57 9.22
N TRP A 398 -27.17 80.54 9.04
CA TRP A 398 -28.65 80.55 8.81
C TRP A 398 -29.08 80.53 7.32
N CYS A 399 -30.18 79.81 7.09
CA CYS A 399 -31.10 79.76 5.94
C CYS A 399 -30.81 78.76 4.79
N ALA A 400 -31.64 77.71 4.76
CA ALA A 400 -32.13 77.04 3.55
C ALA A 400 -33.33 77.86 2.96
N PRO A 401 -34.11 77.40 1.96
CA PRO A 401 -33.90 76.41 0.87
C PRO A 401 -34.36 76.92 -0.53
N GLY A 402 -34.07 76.16 -1.58
CA GLY A 402 -34.71 76.29 -2.91
C GLY A 402 -33.92 75.50 -3.97
N ALA A 403 -34.41 74.33 -4.42
CA ALA A 403 -35.07 74.16 -5.73
C ALA A 403 -34.16 74.66 -6.89
N THR A 404 -33.73 73.87 -7.88
CA THR A 404 -34.44 72.84 -8.65
C THR A 404 -33.45 72.19 -9.64
N LEU A 405 -33.71 70.92 -9.98
CA LEU A 405 -33.57 70.29 -11.31
C LEU A 405 -32.24 70.42 -12.08
N THR A 406 -31.55 69.30 -12.31
CA THR A 406 -31.51 68.55 -13.60
C THR A 406 -30.28 67.62 -13.65
N ASN A 407 -30.55 66.32 -13.79
CA ASN A 407 -29.67 65.36 -14.50
C ASN A 407 -29.65 65.70 -16.01
N PRO A 408 -28.86 65.06 -16.91
CA PRO A 408 -27.91 63.95 -16.74
C PRO A 408 -26.56 64.12 -17.50
N CYS A 409 -25.58 63.28 -17.18
CA CYS A 409 -24.96 62.29 -18.09
C CYS A 409 -24.10 61.32 -17.29
#